data_AF-A0A367I025-F1
#
_entry.id   AF-A0A367I025-F1
#
_cell.length_a   1.000
_cell.length_b   1.000
_cell.length_c   1.000
_cell.angle_alpha   90.00
_cell.angle_beta   90.00
_cell.angle_gamma   90.00
#
_symmetry.space_group_name_H-M   'P 1'
#
loop_
_entity.id
_entity.type
_entity.pdbx_description
1 polymer ?
#
loop_
_entity_poly.entity_id
_entity_poly.type
_entity_poly.pdbx_seq_one_letter_code
_entity_poly.pdbx_strand_id
1 'polypeptide(L)'
;MSETFDEKLEQFERLWDGVTPKGINRTKSLKFRQYMRQHVLQKYHKRRKEQFSSADKGHYNHSFSSKDQYLTKENCRKYWMGELQKEISDSESF
;
A
#
# COMPACT_ATOMS: atom_id res chain seq x y z
N MET A 1 22.63 4.40 -11.41
CA MET A 1 21.53 4.67 -10.46
C MET A 1 20.40 3.65 -10.63
N SER A 2 20.73 2.36 -10.53
CA SER A 2 19.77 1.24 -10.67
C SER A 2 19.94 0.23 -9.53
N GLU A 3 21.14 0.11 -8.96
CA GLU A 3 21.46 -0.74 -7.80
C GLU A 3 20.57 -0.44 -6.58
N THR A 4 20.35 0.83 -6.24
CA THR A 4 19.51 1.20 -5.08
C THR A 4 18.03 0.82 -5.26
N PHE A 5 17.57 0.74 -6.52
CA PHE A 5 16.20 0.34 -6.84
C PHE A 5 16.04 -1.18 -6.70
N ASP A 6 17.05 -1.93 -7.13
CA ASP A 6 17.09 -3.38 -7.01
C ASP A 6 17.17 -3.82 -5.53
N GLU A 7 18.03 -3.20 -4.73
CA GLU A 7 18.17 -3.49 -3.29
C GLU A 7 16.86 -3.27 -2.51
N LYS A 8 16.13 -2.19 -2.82
CA LYS A 8 14.82 -1.90 -2.20
C LYS A 8 13.76 -2.92 -2.60
N LEU A 9 13.79 -3.37 -3.85
CA LEU A 9 12.88 -4.38 -4.35
C LEU A 9 13.15 -5.73 -3.68
N GLU A 10 14.41 -6.14 -3.61
CA GLU A 10 14.81 -7.36 -2.92
C GLU A 10 14.42 -7.32 -1.44
N GLN A 11 14.60 -6.17 -0.78
CA GLN A 11 14.16 -5.99 0.60
C GLN A 11 12.65 -6.15 0.75
N PHE A 12 11.87 -5.61 -0.18
CA PHE A 12 10.42 -5.81 -0.21
C PHE A 12 10.05 -7.29 -0.35
N GLU A 13 10.67 -8.01 -1.29
CA GLU A 13 10.36 -9.41 -1.55
C GLU A 13 10.70 -10.29 -0.34
N ARG A 14 11.86 -10.05 0.29
CA ARG A 14 12.27 -10.75 1.51
C ARG A 14 11.28 -10.51 2.64
N LEU A 15 10.84 -9.27 2.87
CA LEU A 15 9.86 -8.96 3.92
C LEU A 15 8.46 -9.50 3.60
N TRP A 16 8.07 -9.50 2.32
CA TRP A 16 6.78 -10.00 1.86
C TRP A 16 6.64 -11.52 2.03
N ASP A 17 7.70 -12.25 1.75
CA ASP A 17 7.78 -13.70 1.96
C ASP A 17 8.11 -14.06 3.42
N GLY A 18 8.68 -13.11 4.16
CA GLY A 18 9.10 -13.29 5.56
C GLY A 18 10.47 -13.96 5.68
N VAL A 19 11.31 -13.87 4.65
CA VAL A 19 12.69 -14.35 4.67
C VAL A 19 13.48 -13.54 5.70
N THR A 20 14.02 -14.24 6.67
CA THR A 20 14.95 -13.70 7.67
C THR A 20 16.27 -14.47 7.59
N PRO A 21 17.38 -13.96 8.12
CA PRO A 21 18.64 -14.73 8.20
C PRO A 21 18.50 -16.05 8.97
N LYS A 22 17.45 -16.19 9.81
CA LYS A 22 17.15 -17.42 10.55
C LYS A 22 16.14 -18.35 9.84
N GLY A 23 15.77 -18.04 8.60
CA GLY A 23 14.76 -18.76 7.82
C GLY A 23 13.45 -18.00 7.62
N ILE A 24 12.38 -18.70 7.21
CA ILE A 24 11.08 -18.10 6.89
C ILE A 24 10.26 -17.85 8.17
N ASN A 25 9.85 -16.60 8.37
CA ASN A 25 9.02 -16.17 9.50
C ASN A 25 7.68 -15.63 9.02
N ARG A 26 6.68 -16.51 9.02
CA ARG A 26 5.31 -16.22 8.56
C ARG A 26 4.66 -15.08 9.35
N THR A 27 4.92 -14.95 10.64
CA THR A 27 4.38 -13.87 11.48
C THR A 27 4.89 -12.50 11.05
N LYS A 28 6.19 -12.39 10.73
CA LYS A 28 6.77 -11.14 10.21
C LYS A 28 6.20 -10.79 8.82
N SER A 29 6.04 -11.78 7.94
CA SER A 29 5.38 -11.60 6.65
C SER A 29 3.95 -11.05 6.81
N LEU A 30 3.15 -11.65 7.69
CA LEU A 30 1.77 -11.20 7.95
C LEU A 30 1.72 -9.77 8.49
N LYS A 31 2.60 -9.42 9.45
CA LYS A 31 2.69 -8.05 9.97
C LYS A 31 3.08 -7.05 8.89
N PHE A 32 4.03 -7.42 8.01
CA PHE A 32 4.43 -6.56 6.89
C PHE A 32 3.29 -6.35 5.89
N ARG A 33 2.55 -7.40 5.53
CA ARG A 33 1.35 -7.29 4.68
C ARG A 33 0.28 -6.41 5.31
N GLN A 34 0.08 -6.52 6.62
CA GLN A 34 -0.85 -5.66 7.36
C GLN A 34 -0.41 -4.19 7.37
N TYR A 35 0.89 -3.93 7.55
CA TYR A 35 1.46 -2.59 7.42
C TYR A 35 1.20 -2.01 6.03
N MET A 36 1.55 -2.75 4.97
CA MET A 36 1.26 -2.34 3.60
C MET A 36 -0.22 -2.06 3.38
N ARG A 37 -1.09 -2.94 3.89
CA ARG A 37 -2.54 -2.76 3.82
C ARG A 37 -2.97 -1.41 4.38
N GLN A 38 -2.51 -1.07 5.58
CA GLN A 38 -2.89 0.19 6.23
C GLN A 38 -2.39 1.40 5.45
N HIS A 39 -1.13 1.39 5.03
CA HIS A 39 -0.51 2.55 4.41
C HIS A 39 -0.97 2.80 2.96
N VAL A 40 -1.09 1.73 2.16
CA VAL A 40 -1.61 1.82 0.79
C VAL A 40 -3.06 2.31 0.82
N LEU A 41 -3.91 1.72 1.66
CA LEU A 41 -5.30 2.17 1.80
C LEU A 41 -5.37 3.63 2.25
N GLN A 42 -4.60 4.04 3.25
CA GLN A 42 -4.61 5.44 3.70
C GLN A 42 -4.21 6.43 2.59
N LYS A 43 -3.24 6.08 1.73
CA LYS A 43 -2.87 6.91 0.57
C LYS A 43 -4.02 7.04 -0.42
N TYR A 44 -4.74 5.95 -0.72
CA TYR A 44 -5.91 6.01 -1.58
C TYR A 44 -7.09 6.76 -0.95
N HIS A 45 -7.32 6.65 0.37
CA HIS A 45 -8.42 7.34 1.05
C HIS A 45 -8.18 8.85 1.17
N LYS A 46 -6.93 9.32 1.30
CA LYS A 46 -6.60 10.76 1.30
C LYS A 46 -7.01 11.48 0.01
N ARG A 47 -7.12 10.78 -1.14
CA ARG A 47 -7.64 11.34 -2.40
C ARG A 47 -9.10 11.78 -2.34
N ARG A 48 -9.93 11.25 -1.43
CA ARG A 48 -11.36 11.58 -1.35
C ARG A 48 -11.67 12.60 -0.26
N LYS A 49 -10.86 13.66 -0.15
CA LYS A 49 -11.13 14.75 0.81
C LYS A 49 -12.41 15.53 0.48
N GLU A 50 -12.85 15.50 -0.78
CA GLU A 50 -14.14 16.05 -1.22
C GLU A 50 -15.36 15.15 -0.92
N GLN A 51 -15.17 13.95 -0.36
CA GLN A 51 -16.30 13.12 0.14
C GLN A 51 -16.65 13.37 1.61
N PHE A 52 -16.08 14.41 2.23
CA PHE A 52 -16.45 14.84 3.58
C PHE A 52 -17.55 15.91 3.62
N SER A 53 -18.12 16.30 2.49
CA SER A 53 -19.21 17.28 2.41
C SER A 53 -20.59 16.62 2.25
N SER A 54 -20.91 15.63 3.08
CA SER A 54 -22.29 15.26 3.45
C SER A 54 -22.24 14.28 4.61
N ALA A 55 -21.79 14.76 5.76
CA ALA A 55 -21.94 14.08 7.03
C ALA A 55 -23.36 14.32 7.58
N ASP A 56 -24.36 13.69 6.98
CA ASP A 56 -25.59 13.34 7.69
C ASP A 56 -25.61 11.81 7.78
N LYS A 57 -25.51 11.29 9.01
CA LYS A 57 -25.52 9.87 9.38
C LYS A 57 -24.21 9.13 9.12
N GLY A 58 -23.41 9.03 10.18
CA GLY A 58 -22.11 8.35 10.27
C GLY A 58 -22.14 6.83 10.07
N HIS A 59 -22.68 6.36 8.95
CA HIS A 59 -22.55 5.00 8.46
C HIS A 59 -21.79 5.04 7.13
N TYR A 60 -20.48 4.81 7.19
CA TYR A 60 -19.72 4.52 5.99
C TYR A 60 -20.25 3.21 5.42
N ASN A 61 -20.91 3.29 4.27
CA ASN A 61 -21.36 2.13 3.53
C ASN A 61 -20.11 1.35 3.06
N HIS A 62 -19.71 0.33 3.81
CA HIS A 62 -18.58 -0.53 3.48
C HIS A 62 -18.87 -1.46 2.28
N SER A 63 -19.96 -1.28 1.53
CA SER A 63 -20.30 -2.12 0.38
C SER A 63 -19.67 -1.71 -0.97
N PHE A 64 -18.75 -0.74 -1.03
CA PHE A 64 -18.04 -0.47 -2.28
C PHE A 64 -16.53 -0.37 -2.09
N SER A 65 -15.90 -1.53 -2.12
CA SER A 65 -14.80 -1.84 -3.03
C SER A 65 -14.09 -3.03 -2.43
N SER A 66 -14.04 -4.15 -3.15
CA SER A 66 -13.31 -5.34 -2.73
C SER A 66 -11.96 -4.90 -2.18
N LYS A 67 -11.77 -5.01 -0.87
CA LYS A 67 -10.55 -4.58 -0.15
C LYS A 67 -9.31 -5.37 -0.59
N ASP A 68 -9.52 -6.33 -1.49
CA ASP A 68 -8.57 -7.13 -2.23
C ASP A 68 -8.18 -6.52 -3.60
N GLN A 69 -9.06 -5.77 -4.27
CA GLN A 69 -8.77 -5.20 -5.60
C GLN A 69 -7.62 -4.19 -5.57
N TYR A 70 -7.48 -3.40 -4.50
CA TYR A 70 -6.40 -2.42 -4.37
C TYR A 70 -5.19 -2.96 -3.60
N LEU A 71 -5.32 -4.13 -2.97
CA LEU A 71 -4.29 -4.70 -2.11
C LEU A 71 -3.49 -5.80 -2.78
N THR A 72 -3.20 -5.60 -4.06
CA THR A 72 -2.31 -6.49 -4.79
C THR A 72 -0.87 -6.31 -4.30
N LYS A 73 -0.06 -7.38 -4.39
CA LYS A 73 1.40 -7.32 -4.14
C LYS A 73 2.03 -6.19 -4.97
N GLU A 74 1.54 -5.99 -6.19
CA GLU A 74 1.99 -4.95 -7.11
C GLU A 74 1.75 -3.53 -6.57
N ASN A 75 0.54 -3.20 -6.10
CA ASN A 75 0.28 -1.87 -5.54
C ASN A 75 1.10 -1.61 -4.27
N CYS A 76 1.30 -2.64 -3.45
CA CYS A 76 2.16 -2.55 -2.27
C CYS A 76 3.64 -2.33 -2.67
N ARG A 77 4.09 -2.99 -3.75
CA ARG A 77 5.42 -2.79 -4.34
C ARG A 77 5.56 -1.36 -4.87
N LYS A 78 4.62 -0.86 -5.68
CA LYS A 78 4.62 0.51 -6.18
C LYS A 78 4.66 1.54 -5.05
N TYR A 79 3.92 1.30 -3.96
CA TYR A 79 4.00 2.14 -2.76
C TYR A 79 5.37 2.10 -2.09
N TRP A 80 5.95 0.91 -1.93
CA TRP A 80 7.27 0.73 -1.32
C TRP A 80 8.40 1.38 -2.12
N MET A 81 8.33 1.25 -3.46
CA MET A 81 9.29 1.85 -4.38
C MET A 81 9.12 3.38 -4.50
N GLY A 82 8.04 3.93 -3.96
CA GLY A 82 7.72 5.37 -4.06
C GLY A 82 7.02 5.77 -5.36
N GLU A 83 6.84 4.83 -6.29
CA GLU A 83 6.16 5.05 -7.57
C GLU A 83 4.70 5.43 -7.37
N LEU A 84 4.01 4.82 -6.40
CA LEU A 84 2.60 5.15 -6.11
C LEU A 84 2.44 6.62 -5.68
N GLN A 85 3.42 7.17 -4.95
CA GLN A 85 3.37 8.58 -4.55
C GLN A 85 3.59 9.50 -5.74
N LYS A 86 4.46 9.09 -6.67
CA LYS A 86 4.74 9.81 -7.91
C LYS A 86 3.53 9.80 -8.85
N GLU A 87 2.88 8.65 -9.06
CA GLU A 87 1.64 8.54 -9.85
C GLU A 87 0.50 9.37 -9.24
N ILE A 88 0.37 9.36 -7.90
CA ILE A 88 -0.61 10.20 -7.19
C ILE A 88 -0.30 11.69 -7.40
N SER A 89 0.96 12.10 -7.20
CA SER A 89 1.37 13.50 -7.37
C SER A 89 1.27 13.99 -8.82
N ASP A 90 1.55 13.13 -9.79
CA ASP A 90 1.41 13.42 -11.22
C ASP A 90 -0.07 13.60 -11.60
N SER A 91 -0.94 12.75 -11.04
CA SER A 91 -2.40 12.89 -11.17
C SER A 91 -2.98 14.12 -10.43
N GLU A 92 -2.26 14.73 -9.48
CA GLU A 92 -2.65 15.97 -8.81
C GLU A 92 -2.31 17.22 -9.64
N SER A 93 -1.45 17.09 -10.66
CA SER A 93 -0.92 18.20 -11.46
C SER A 93 -1.72 18.49 -12.75
N PHE A 94 -2.82 17.78 -12.99
CA PHE A 94 -3.63 17.89 -14.23
C PHE A 94 -5.07 18.34 -13.96
#